data_AF-A0AAE3HA25-F1
#
_entry.id   AF-A0AAE3HA25-F1
#
_cell.length_a   1.000
_cell.length_b   1.000
_cell.length_c   1.000
_cell.angle_alpha   90.00
_cell.angle_beta   90.00
_cell.angle_gamma   90.00
#
_symmetry.space_group_name_H-M   'P 1'
#
loop_
_entity.id
_entity.type
_entity.pdbx_description
1 polymer ?
#
loop_
_entity_poly.entity_id
_entity_poly.type
_entity_poly.pdbx_seq_one_letter_code
_entity_poly.pdbx_strand_id
1 'polypeptide(L)'
;MNYEGLLKSAWNFQKDNIVTYAVATLIAFVGMILIVTIAPLYYGLVHIAVKGARSQPVEINDVFEGFRNGNFVRSWIYMLIYIVVVGIASQIASILGTIVGIVFIFGMPLLVIKGYSGVDAVKETFELVKANPVEALVLYIIMAVLNVIGAIALIIGLLITAPLTQIFLAKATMEVAGETAQSGASSATVVA
;
A
#
# COMPACT_ATOMS: atom_id res chain seq x y z
N MET A 1 -43.71 -5.21 -20.38
CA MET A 1 -43.09 -5.51 -19.07
C MET A 1 -43.91 -4.84 -17.98
N ASN A 2 -44.26 -5.55 -16.89
CA ASN A 2 -45.12 -4.99 -15.84
C ASN A 2 -44.31 -4.18 -14.82
N TYR A 3 -44.05 -2.91 -15.15
CA TYR A 3 -43.27 -2.00 -14.31
C TYR A 3 -43.92 -1.71 -12.95
N GLU A 4 -45.26 -1.64 -12.90
CA GLU A 4 -46.01 -1.35 -11.68
C GLU A 4 -45.90 -2.50 -10.67
N GLY A 5 -46.00 -3.75 -11.15
CA GLY A 5 -45.81 -4.94 -10.32
C GLY A 5 -44.39 -5.05 -9.77
N LEU A 6 -43.38 -4.73 -10.59
CA LEU A 6 -41.97 -4.72 -10.17
C LEU A 6 -41.71 -3.68 -9.08
N LEU A 7 -42.22 -2.45 -9.25
CA LEU A 7 -42.07 -1.39 -8.25
C LEU A 7 -42.77 -1.72 -6.93
N LYS A 8 -44.02 -2.23 -6.98
CA LYS A 8 -44.74 -2.64 -5.76
C LYS A 8 -44.03 -3.77 -5.02
N SER A 9 -43.52 -4.76 -5.75
CA SER A 9 -42.76 -5.87 -5.16
C SER A 9 -41.46 -5.38 -4.51
N ALA A 10 -40.69 -4.54 -5.21
CA ALA A 10 -39.44 -3.97 -4.69
C ALA A 10 -39.70 -3.10 -3.46
N TRP A 11 -40.77 -2.30 -3.47
CA TRP A 11 -41.16 -1.45 -2.35
C TRP A 11 -41.55 -2.23 -1.10
N ASN A 12 -42.35 -3.29 -1.25
CA ASN A 12 -42.72 -4.14 -0.13
C ASN A 12 -41.49 -4.85 0.45
N PHE A 13 -40.64 -5.41 -0.42
CA PHE A 13 -39.39 -6.06 0.00
C PHE A 13 -38.44 -5.11 0.74
N GLN A 14 -38.30 -3.87 0.26
CA GLN A 14 -37.50 -2.84 0.90
C GLN A 14 -38.05 -2.48 2.29
N LYS A 15 -39.38 -2.37 2.46
CA LYS A 15 -40.00 -2.09 3.76
C LYS A 15 -39.73 -3.20 4.77
N ASP A 16 -39.88 -4.44 4.34
CA ASP A 16 -39.68 -5.61 5.20
C ASP A 16 -38.23 -5.72 5.68
N ASN A 17 -37.27 -5.16 4.91
CA ASN A 17 -35.84 -5.24 5.17
C ASN A 17 -35.17 -3.85 5.36
N ILE A 18 -35.94 -2.82 5.72
CA ILE A 18 -35.50 -1.42 5.62
C ILE A 18 -34.24 -1.12 6.44
N VAL A 19 -34.12 -1.73 7.62
CA VAL A 19 -32.96 -1.54 8.51
C VAL A 19 -31.69 -2.10 7.87
N THR A 20 -31.76 -3.32 7.33
CA THR A 20 -30.61 -3.97 6.68
C THR A 20 -30.12 -3.16 5.49
N TYR A 21 -31.04 -2.69 4.65
CA TYR A 21 -30.69 -1.86 3.50
C TYR A 21 -30.11 -0.51 3.91
N ALA A 22 -30.70 0.16 4.89
CA ALA A 22 -30.18 1.43 5.40
C ALA A 22 -28.75 1.29 5.93
N VAL A 23 -28.48 0.26 6.74
CA VAL A 23 -27.15 -0.01 7.28
C VAL A 23 -26.16 -0.38 6.17
N ALA A 24 -26.53 -1.28 5.26
CA ALA A 24 -25.67 -1.69 4.15
C ALA A 24 -25.31 -0.50 3.24
N THR A 25 -26.29 0.35 2.92
CA THR A 25 -26.07 1.57 2.14
C THR A 25 -25.16 2.56 2.86
N LEU A 26 -25.32 2.74 4.18
CA LEU A 26 -24.45 3.61 4.96
C LEU A 26 -23.01 3.11 4.98
N ILE A 27 -22.79 1.82 5.20
CA ILE A 27 -21.45 1.20 5.16
C ILE A 27 -20.80 1.42 3.79
N ALA A 28 -21.54 1.14 2.71
CA ALA A 28 -21.06 1.33 1.35
C ALA A 28 -20.69 2.80 1.08
N PHE A 29 -21.52 3.74 1.56
CA PHE A 29 -21.30 5.17 1.36
C PHE A 29 -20.07 5.69 2.12
N VAL A 30 -19.93 5.32 3.40
CA VAL A 30 -18.76 5.69 4.21
C VAL A 30 -17.48 5.08 3.62
N GLY A 31 -17.53 3.81 3.22
CA GLY A 31 -16.41 3.14 2.55
C GLY A 31 -15.99 3.86 1.27
N MET A 32 -16.96 4.25 0.43
CA MET A 32 -16.69 4.99 -0.81
C MET A 32 -15.98 6.32 -0.54
N ILE A 33 -16.43 7.09 0.46
CA ILE A 33 -15.80 8.37 0.81
C ILE A 33 -14.33 8.14 1.22
N LEU A 34 -14.07 7.17 2.10
CA LEU A 34 -12.71 6.88 2.54
C LEU A 34 -11.79 6.52 1.37
N ILE A 35 -12.27 5.69 0.43
CA ILE A 35 -11.50 5.32 -0.77
C ILE A 35 -11.24 6.54 -1.66
N VAL A 36 -12.26 7.36 -1.94
CA VAL A 36 -12.13 8.54 -2.82
C VAL A 36 -11.24 9.64 -2.21
N THR A 37 -11.13 9.68 -0.89
CA THR A 37 -10.28 10.66 -0.18
C THR A 37 -8.82 10.22 -0.01
N ILE A 38 -8.46 8.97 -0.33
CA ILE A 38 -7.12 8.45 -0.01
C ILE A 38 -6.00 9.17 -0.78
N ALA A 39 -6.18 9.42 -2.09
CA ALA A 39 -5.20 10.11 -2.93
C ALA A 39 -4.94 11.57 -2.50
N PRO A 40 -5.97 12.42 -2.34
CA PRO A 40 -5.77 13.79 -1.89
C PRO A 40 -5.26 13.89 -0.45
N LEU A 41 -5.66 13.00 0.46
CA LEU A 41 -5.11 12.99 1.83
C LEU A 41 -3.63 12.58 1.84
N TYR A 42 -3.25 11.60 1.02
CA TYR A 42 -1.84 11.22 0.87
C TYR A 42 -1.01 12.37 0.28
N TYR A 43 -1.56 13.08 -0.72
CA TYR A 43 -0.93 14.30 -1.24
C TYR A 43 -0.72 15.34 -0.14
N GLY A 44 -1.74 15.61 0.70
CA GLY A 44 -1.63 16.55 1.81
C GLY A 44 -0.59 16.14 2.85
N LEU A 45 -0.46 14.84 3.14
CA LEU A 45 0.59 14.31 4.03
C LEU A 45 2.00 14.54 3.45
N VAL A 46 2.18 14.31 2.15
CA VAL A 46 3.43 14.63 1.45
C VAL A 46 3.67 16.14 1.45
N HIS A 47 2.63 16.95 1.28
CA HIS A 47 2.71 18.42 1.34
C HIS A 47 3.21 18.90 2.71
N ILE A 48 2.67 18.35 3.80
CA ILE A 48 3.16 18.60 5.17
C ILE A 48 4.65 18.22 5.29
N ALA A 49 5.04 17.05 4.79
CA ALA A 49 6.44 16.60 4.82
C ALA A 49 7.37 17.55 4.04
N VAL A 50 6.92 18.07 2.89
CA VAL A 50 7.64 19.05 2.07
C VAL A 50 7.75 20.40 2.81
N LYS A 51 6.69 20.90 3.44
CA LYS A 51 6.76 22.12 4.28
C LYS A 51 7.75 21.94 5.42
N GLY A 52 7.70 20.82 6.13
CA GLY A 52 8.64 20.49 7.21
C GLY A 52 10.09 20.38 6.72
N ALA A 53 10.32 19.79 5.53
CA ALA A 53 11.64 19.73 4.91
C ALA A 53 12.20 21.12 4.55
N ARG A 54 11.31 22.07 4.22
CA ARG A 54 11.63 23.48 3.93
C ARG A 54 11.66 24.39 5.17
N SER A 55 11.57 23.82 6.37
CA SER A 55 11.49 24.57 7.64
C SER A 55 10.33 25.58 7.68
N GLN A 56 9.25 25.30 6.96
CA GLN A 56 8.03 26.10 6.98
C GLN A 56 7.11 25.63 8.12
N PRO A 57 6.28 26.52 8.69
CA PRO A 57 5.29 26.12 9.69
C PRO A 57 4.31 25.12 9.09
N VAL A 58 4.11 24.00 9.79
CA VAL A 58 3.19 22.92 9.43
C VAL A 58 1.95 22.97 10.30
N GLU A 59 0.79 22.84 9.68
CA GLU A 59 -0.51 22.86 10.35
C GLU A 59 -1.30 21.59 10.03
N ILE A 60 -2.21 21.20 10.92
CA ILE A 60 -3.08 20.03 10.68
C ILE A 60 -3.92 20.22 9.41
N ASN A 61 -4.33 21.45 9.11
CA ASN A 61 -5.15 21.77 7.95
C ASN A 61 -4.43 21.55 6.61
N ASP A 62 -3.10 21.50 6.60
CA ASP A 62 -2.29 21.23 5.40
C ASP A 62 -2.56 19.82 4.84
N VAL A 63 -3.10 18.89 5.65
CA VAL A 63 -3.47 17.53 5.18
C VAL A 63 -4.59 17.57 4.14
N PHE A 64 -5.38 18.64 4.12
CA PHE A 64 -6.46 18.83 3.16
C PHE A 64 -6.01 19.56 1.87
N GLU A 65 -4.72 19.86 1.71
CA GLU A 65 -4.23 20.59 0.53
C GLU A 65 -4.45 19.82 -0.78
N GLY A 66 -4.51 18.49 -0.71
CA GLY A 66 -4.88 17.65 -1.86
C GLY A 66 -6.31 17.84 -2.34
N PHE A 67 -7.20 18.46 -1.56
CA PHE A 67 -8.57 18.78 -1.99
C PHE A 67 -8.69 20.18 -2.62
N ARG A 68 -7.63 21.00 -2.55
CA ARG A 68 -7.63 22.38 -3.03
C ARG A 68 -7.05 22.50 -4.42
N ASN A 69 -7.39 23.59 -5.12
CA ASN A 69 -6.68 24.10 -6.31
C ASN A 69 -6.39 23.06 -7.41
N GLY A 70 -7.30 22.11 -7.64
CA GLY A 70 -7.14 21.06 -8.66
C GLY A 70 -6.16 19.94 -8.30
N ASN A 71 -5.57 19.95 -7.10
CA ASN A 71 -4.69 18.89 -6.61
C ASN A 71 -5.42 17.56 -6.41
N PHE A 72 -6.76 17.61 -6.28
CA PHE A 72 -7.57 16.40 -6.16
C PHE A 72 -7.40 15.51 -7.38
N VAL A 73 -7.60 16.08 -8.58
CA VAL A 73 -7.47 15.33 -9.84
C VAL A 73 -6.01 14.98 -10.09
N ARG A 74 -5.06 15.87 -9.79
CA ARG A 74 -3.62 15.61 -9.96
C ARG A 74 -3.13 14.43 -9.12
N SER A 75 -3.52 14.39 -7.84
CA SER A 75 -3.17 13.31 -6.92
C SER A 75 -3.77 11.98 -7.38
N TRP A 76 -5.01 11.99 -7.88
CA TRP A 76 -5.64 10.81 -8.48
C TRP A 76 -4.95 10.34 -9.76
N ILE A 77 -4.60 11.23 -10.68
CA ILE A 77 -3.86 10.86 -11.90
C ILE A 77 -2.55 10.16 -11.54
N TYR A 78 -1.78 10.76 -10.62
CA TYR A 78 -0.54 10.16 -10.15
C TYR A 78 -0.78 8.80 -9.48
N MET A 79 -1.75 8.72 -8.56
CA MET A 79 -2.04 7.49 -7.83
C MET A 79 -2.49 6.37 -8.76
N LEU A 80 -3.29 6.66 -9.78
CA LEU A 80 -3.73 5.66 -10.77
C LEU A 80 -2.55 5.14 -11.59
N ILE A 81 -1.67 6.02 -12.07
CA ILE A 81 -0.46 5.61 -12.78
C ILE A 81 0.43 4.77 -11.86
N TYR A 82 0.64 5.22 -10.62
CA TYR A 82 1.43 4.51 -9.62
C TYR A 82 0.88 3.12 -9.34
N ILE A 83 -0.43 2.98 -9.10
CA ILE A 83 -1.09 1.69 -8.84
C ILE A 83 -0.95 0.76 -10.05
N VAL A 84 -1.07 1.25 -11.27
CA VAL A 84 -0.91 0.41 -12.48
C VAL A 84 0.53 -0.06 -12.62
N VAL A 85 1.50 0.86 -12.57
CA VAL A 85 2.92 0.54 -12.79
C VAL A 85 3.45 -0.35 -11.67
N VAL A 86 3.26 0.05 -10.42
CA VAL A 86 3.73 -0.71 -9.25
C VAL A 86 2.90 -1.98 -9.08
N GLY A 87 1.61 -1.94 -9.38
CA GLY A 87 0.76 -3.13 -9.39
C GLY A 87 1.30 -4.20 -10.33
N ILE A 88 1.56 -3.88 -11.59
CA ILE A 88 2.11 -4.85 -12.54
C ILE A 88 3.50 -5.35 -12.09
N ALA A 89 4.39 -4.43 -11.71
CA ALA A 89 5.74 -4.80 -11.27
C ALA A 89 5.73 -5.71 -10.02
N SER A 90 4.87 -5.40 -9.06
CA SER A 90 4.73 -6.18 -7.82
C SER A 90 4.12 -7.55 -8.07
N GLN A 91 3.20 -7.72 -9.03
CA GLN A 91 2.65 -9.04 -9.36
C GLN A 91 3.72 -9.95 -9.98
N ILE A 92 4.55 -9.41 -10.89
CA ILE A 92 5.67 -10.16 -11.45
C ILE A 92 6.66 -10.57 -10.36
N ALA A 93 7.03 -9.63 -9.49
CA ALA A 93 7.93 -9.89 -8.37
C ALA A 93 7.35 -10.90 -7.37
N SER A 94 6.05 -10.82 -7.08
CA SER A 94 5.35 -11.71 -6.15
C SER A 94 5.27 -13.14 -6.68
N ILE A 95 4.93 -13.31 -7.97
CA ILE A 95 4.89 -14.64 -8.60
C ILE A 95 6.29 -15.26 -8.61
N LEU A 96 7.31 -14.50 -9.04
CA LEU A 96 8.70 -14.97 -9.04
C LEU A 96 9.18 -15.29 -7.62
N GLY A 97 8.91 -14.41 -6.65
CA GLY A 97 9.28 -14.62 -5.25
C GLY A 97 8.61 -15.84 -4.63
N THR A 98 7.35 -16.11 -5.00
CA THR A 98 6.61 -17.30 -4.57
C THR A 98 7.23 -18.56 -5.14
N ILE A 99 7.51 -18.58 -6.45
CA ILE A 99 8.14 -19.73 -7.11
C ILE A 99 9.50 -20.03 -6.47
N VAL A 100 10.35 -19.01 -6.29
CA VAL A 100 11.65 -19.16 -5.64
C VAL A 100 11.49 -19.62 -4.19
N GLY A 101 10.53 -19.05 -3.45
CA GLY A 101 10.27 -19.42 -2.06
C GLY A 101 9.86 -20.89 -1.89
N ILE A 102 8.98 -21.40 -2.75
CA ILE A 102 8.57 -22.82 -2.76
C ILE A 102 9.77 -23.70 -3.13
N VAL A 103 10.52 -23.30 -4.15
CA VAL A 103 11.67 -24.07 -4.66
C VAL A 103 12.83 -24.15 -3.67
N PHE A 104 12.99 -23.19 -2.76
CA PHE A 104 14.11 -23.16 -1.80
C PHE A 104 13.69 -23.51 -0.37
N ILE A 105 12.44 -23.95 -0.15
CA ILE A 105 11.88 -24.15 1.19
C ILE A 105 12.65 -25.17 2.05
N PHE A 106 13.22 -26.20 1.43
CA PHE A 106 14.00 -27.24 2.15
C PHE A 106 15.51 -26.99 2.16
N GLY A 107 16.01 -25.97 1.45
CA GLY A 107 17.44 -25.75 1.28
C GLY A 107 18.18 -25.65 2.62
N MET A 108 17.78 -24.70 3.47
CA MET A 108 18.42 -24.48 4.78
C MET A 108 18.30 -25.70 5.73
N PRO A 109 17.12 -26.33 5.91
CA PRO A 109 17.01 -27.57 6.66
C PRO A 109 17.93 -28.69 6.16
N LEU A 110 18.08 -28.86 4.83
CA LEU A 110 18.95 -29.90 4.26
C LEU A 110 20.44 -29.65 4.52
N LEU A 111 20.89 -28.38 4.53
CA LEU A 111 22.26 -28.04 4.93
C LEU A 111 22.55 -28.54 6.36
N VAL A 112 21.61 -28.32 7.28
CA VAL A 112 21.78 -28.66 8.70
C VAL A 112 21.62 -30.16 8.95
N ILE A 113 20.60 -30.79 8.36
CA ILE A 113 20.27 -32.20 8.61
C ILE A 113 21.28 -33.13 7.93
N LYS A 114 21.69 -32.80 6.70
CA LYS A 114 22.51 -33.69 5.87
C LYS A 114 23.95 -33.23 5.70
N GLY A 115 24.32 -32.05 6.23
CA GLY A 115 25.67 -31.51 6.09
C GLY A 115 26.06 -31.21 4.63
N TYR A 116 25.07 -30.98 3.76
CA TYR A 116 25.28 -30.77 2.33
C TYR A 116 26.03 -29.48 2.04
N SER A 117 26.76 -29.48 0.92
CA SER A 117 27.20 -28.23 0.31
C SER A 117 25.98 -27.42 -0.17
N GLY A 118 26.11 -26.09 -0.28
CA GLY A 118 25.02 -25.23 -0.73
C GLY A 118 24.42 -25.64 -2.09
N VAL A 119 25.24 -26.18 -3.00
CA VAL A 119 24.78 -26.63 -4.33
C VAL A 119 24.03 -27.96 -4.23
N ASP A 120 24.49 -28.90 -3.40
CA ASP A 120 23.88 -30.23 -3.27
C ASP A 120 22.52 -30.14 -2.58
N ALA A 121 22.40 -29.25 -1.59
CA ALA A 121 21.11 -28.96 -0.97
C ALA A 121 20.10 -28.36 -1.94
N VAL A 122 20.53 -27.47 -2.83
CA VAL A 122 19.65 -26.89 -3.84
C VAL A 122 19.16 -27.98 -4.80
N LYS A 123 20.06 -28.84 -5.31
CA LYS A 123 19.69 -29.95 -6.20
C LYS A 123 18.65 -30.86 -5.55
N GLU A 124 18.88 -31.28 -4.31
CA GLU A 124 17.94 -32.17 -3.64
C GLU A 124 16.63 -31.45 -3.28
N THR A 125 16.67 -30.15 -2.95
CA THR A 125 15.44 -29.36 -2.76
C THR A 125 14.57 -29.39 -4.01
N PHE A 126 15.15 -29.23 -5.21
CA PHE A 126 14.41 -29.32 -6.46
C PHE A 126 13.79 -30.71 -6.69
N GLU A 127 14.51 -31.78 -6.34
CA GLU A 127 13.98 -33.14 -6.44
C GLU A 127 12.81 -33.36 -5.46
N LEU A 128 12.95 -32.91 -4.22
CA LEU A 128 11.89 -33.01 -3.20
C LEU A 128 10.64 -32.22 -3.56
N VAL A 129 10.80 -30.99 -4.06
CA VAL A 129 9.68 -30.14 -4.49
C VAL A 129 8.99 -30.72 -5.73
N LYS A 130 9.73 -31.29 -6.69
CA LYS A 130 9.15 -31.96 -7.86
C LYS A 130 8.41 -33.25 -7.50
N ALA A 131 8.94 -34.00 -6.55
CA ALA A 131 8.33 -35.25 -6.09
C ALA A 131 7.06 -34.98 -5.24
N ASN A 132 7.03 -33.88 -4.49
CA ASN A 132 5.95 -33.55 -3.54
C ASN A 132 5.50 -32.08 -3.68
N PRO A 133 4.93 -31.69 -4.84
CA PRO A 133 4.62 -30.28 -5.12
C PRO A 133 3.48 -29.74 -4.26
N VAL A 134 2.54 -30.60 -3.85
CA VAL A 134 1.41 -30.21 -3.01
C VAL A 134 1.89 -29.95 -1.59
N GLU A 135 2.71 -30.83 -1.03
CA GLU A 135 3.29 -30.70 0.31
C GLU A 135 4.19 -29.47 0.41
N ALA A 136 5.02 -29.21 -0.61
CA ALA A 136 5.85 -28.01 -0.67
C ALA A 136 5.00 -26.73 -0.69
N LEU A 137 3.88 -26.72 -1.43
CA LEU A 137 2.95 -25.60 -1.46
C LEU A 137 2.25 -25.38 -0.11
N VAL A 138 1.78 -26.46 0.54
CA VAL A 138 1.13 -26.39 1.87
C VAL A 138 2.10 -25.83 2.91
N LEU A 139 3.35 -26.29 2.94
CA LEU A 139 4.39 -25.79 3.85
C LEU A 139 4.69 -24.32 3.60
N TYR A 140 4.77 -23.90 2.33
CA TYR A 140 4.96 -22.50 1.97
C TYR A 140 3.82 -21.61 2.50
N ILE A 141 2.56 -22.04 2.34
CA ILE A 141 1.39 -21.30 2.83
C ILE A 141 1.44 -21.16 4.36
N ILE A 142 1.75 -22.23 5.09
CA ILE A 142 1.89 -22.19 6.56
C ILE A 142 2.97 -21.19 6.97
N MET A 143 4.14 -21.24 6.32
CA MET A 143 5.23 -20.29 6.58
C MET A 143 4.83 -18.84 6.27
N ALA A 144 4.10 -18.62 5.17
CA ALA A 144 3.60 -17.30 4.81
C ALA A 144 2.64 -16.74 5.87
N VAL A 145 1.68 -17.56 6.36
CA VAL A 145 0.75 -17.16 7.42
C VAL A 145 1.49 -16.79 8.71
N LEU A 146 2.47 -17.60 9.13
CA LEU A 146 3.28 -17.32 10.32
C LEU A 146 4.05 -15.98 10.19
N ASN A 147 4.62 -15.72 9.01
CA ASN A 147 5.30 -14.45 8.75
C ASN A 147 4.34 -13.25 8.73
N VAL A 148 3.12 -13.41 8.18
CA VAL A 148 2.11 -12.34 8.20
C VAL A 148 1.70 -12.01 9.63
N ILE A 149 1.50 -13.03 10.49
CA ILE A 149 1.20 -12.81 11.92
C ILE A 149 2.33 -12.03 12.59
N GLY A 150 3.59 -12.40 12.32
CA GLY A 150 4.76 -11.67 12.82
C GLY A 150 4.86 -10.23 12.30
N ALA A 151 4.55 -10.00 11.02
CA ALA A 151 4.55 -8.69 10.41
C ALA A 151 3.46 -7.77 10.97
N ILE A 152 2.27 -8.31 11.30
CA ILE A 152 1.18 -7.56 11.93
C ILE A 152 1.63 -6.97 13.27
N ALA A 153 2.43 -7.70 14.05
CA ALA A 153 2.98 -7.20 15.31
C ALA A 153 3.95 -5.99 15.12
N LEU A 154 4.57 -5.85 13.94
CA LEU A 154 5.48 -4.75 13.59
C LEU A 154 4.75 -3.49 13.06
N ILE A 155 3.44 -3.56 12.79
CA ILE A 155 2.66 -2.44 12.23
C ILE A 155 2.74 -1.20 13.14
N ILE A 156 2.83 -1.39 14.47
CA ILE A 156 2.93 -0.28 15.43
C ILE A 156 4.21 0.54 15.21
N GLY A 157 5.34 -0.11 14.95
CA GLY A 157 6.61 0.58 14.64
C GLY A 157 6.54 1.35 13.32
N LEU A 158 5.76 0.85 12.36
CA LEU A 158 5.61 1.43 11.03
C LEU A 158 4.91 2.81 11.05
N LEU A 159 4.06 3.06 12.05
CA LEU A 159 3.39 4.37 12.22
C LEU A 159 4.36 5.52 12.48
N ILE A 160 5.52 5.23 13.07
CA ILE A 160 6.56 6.23 13.34
C ILE A 160 7.55 6.31 12.17
N THR A 161 7.90 5.17 11.57
CA THR A 161 8.89 5.16 10.48
C THR A 161 8.32 5.69 9.17
N ALA A 162 7.05 5.45 8.87
CA ALA A 162 6.41 5.94 7.64
C ALA A 162 6.52 7.47 7.45
N PRO A 163 6.14 8.33 8.42
CA PRO A 163 6.29 9.79 8.26
C PRO A 163 7.76 10.21 8.16
N LEU A 164 8.66 9.55 8.89
CA LEU A 164 10.10 9.83 8.82
C LEU A 164 10.65 9.58 7.40
N THR A 165 10.28 8.47 6.79
CA THR A 165 10.70 8.13 5.42
C THR A 165 10.18 9.13 4.39
N GLN A 166 8.95 9.65 4.55
CA GLN A 166 8.40 10.67 3.63
C GLN A 166 9.18 11.99 3.72
N ILE A 167 9.55 12.42 4.93
CA ILE A 167 10.38 13.64 5.12
C ILE A 167 11.75 13.46 4.46
N PHE A 168 12.38 12.31 4.65
CA PHE A 168 13.66 11.99 4.03
C PHE A 168 13.55 11.99 2.50
N LEU A 169 12.54 11.34 1.94
CA LEU A 169 12.32 11.29 0.49
C LEU A 169 12.04 12.68 -0.08
N ALA A 170 11.27 13.52 0.60
CA ALA A 170 11.02 14.90 0.18
C ALA A 170 12.33 15.69 0.11
N LYS A 171 13.20 15.59 1.12
CA LYS A 171 14.52 16.24 1.14
C LYS A 171 15.42 15.74 0.00
N ALA A 172 15.52 14.43 -0.16
CA ALA A 172 16.32 13.82 -1.22
C ALA A 172 15.81 14.24 -2.62
N THR A 173 14.49 14.35 -2.79
CA THR A 173 13.89 14.80 -4.05
C THR A 173 14.21 16.27 -4.34
N MET A 174 14.14 17.15 -3.34
CA MET A 174 14.51 18.57 -3.50
C MET A 174 15.99 18.73 -3.88
N GLU A 175 16.87 17.94 -3.27
CA GLU A 175 18.30 17.93 -3.57
C GLU A 175 18.59 17.45 -5.01
N VAL A 176 17.99 16.33 -5.42
CA VAL A 176 18.14 15.79 -6.78
C VAL A 176 17.50 16.71 -7.84
N ALA A 177 16.40 17.40 -7.50
CA ALA A 177 15.74 18.35 -8.39
C ALA A 177 16.44 19.73 -8.46
N GLY A 178 17.50 19.96 -7.68
CA GLY A 178 18.23 21.23 -7.64
C GLY A 178 17.50 22.37 -6.90
N GLU A 179 16.43 22.07 -6.17
CA GLU A 179 15.75 23.02 -5.29
C GLU A 179 16.50 23.11 -3.96
N THR A 180 17.51 23.98 -3.86
CA THR A 180 18.13 24.26 -2.55
C THR A 180 17.15 25.04 -1.67
N ALA A 181 17.10 24.70 -0.38
CA ALA A 181 16.29 25.37 0.64
C ALA A 181 16.58 26.89 0.83
N GLN A 182 17.44 27.49 0.00
CA GLN A 182 17.90 28.88 0.10
C GLN A 182 17.21 29.87 -0.85
N SER A 183 16.31 29.43 -1.74
CA SER A 183 15.64 30.37 -2.68
C SER A 183 14.64 31.34 -2.01
N GLY A 184 14.38 31.22 -0.70
CA GLY A 184 13.48 32.12 0.04
C GLY A 184 14.16 33.19 0.90
N ALA A 185 15.48 33.12 1.10
CA ALA A 185 16.17 34.01 2.05
C ALA A 185 16.87 35.22 1.41
N SER A 186 17.02 35.25 0.08
CA SER A 186 17.78 36.32 -0.61
C SER A 186 16.92 37.56 -0.95
N SER A 187 15.59 37.46 -0.95
CA SER A 187 14.71 38.57 -1.31
C SER A 187 14.25 39.45 -0.14
N ALA A 188 14.59 39.11 1.10
CA ALA A 188 14.20 39.87 2.30
C ALA A 188 15.24 40.91 2.75
N THR A 189 16.44 40.94 2.16
CA THR A 189 17.56 41.82 2.61
C THR A 189 17.89 42.95 1.63
N VAL A 190 17.18 43.09 0.50
CA VAL A 190 17.47 44.12 -0.52
C VAL A 190 16.46 45.27 -0.52
N VAL A 191 15.52 45.31 0.43
CA VAL A 191 14.61 46.46 0.60
C VAL A 191 14.60 46.89 2.06
N ALA A 192 15.70 47.52 2.49
CA ALA A 192 15.77 48.40 3.66
C ALA A 192 16.72 49.55 3.33
#